data_AF-A0A1Q3ZKK0-F1
#
_entry.id   AF-A0A1Q3ZKK0-F1
#
_cell.length_a   1.000
_cell.length_b   1.000
_cell.length_c   1.000
_cell.angle_alpha   90.00
_cell.angle_beta   90.00
_cell.angle_gamma   90.00
#
_symmetry.space_group_name_H-M   'P 1'
#
loop_
_entity.id
_entity.type
_entity.pdbx_description
1 polymer ?
#
loop_
_entity_poly.entity_id
_entity_poly.type
_entity_poly.pdbx_seq_one_letter_code
_entity_poly.pdbx_strand_id
1 'polypeptide(L)'
;MEADLKLKLEQLHQRVDSLKDQINTEEATKNAFVLPFIQILGYDIFNPIEVIPESICDIGTKKGEKIDYVIKKDDEPILIIECKHWKEKPDAHNSQLHRYFHVSKARFGVLTNGHIYNFYADLERPNIMDEKPFFTLDLSNLKSSSIKILENFTKSDYNLENILDSAEALKYIKAIRNEFEKEIQDPSDEITKLLVSRFFDKSITASRLATFREYTKKAFANSINESISFRLKNALNINESLPSKSAEEINPIDDNSTELPKFITTEEEIEGSQIVKAILREQLSASRIAFRDTQSYFGILLDDNNRKPICRLHFNSSNKYLELFNNGKDNGEKKLLHSVDDIYNYKTELLDTLKIYE
;
A
#
# COMPACT_ATOMS: atom_id res chain seq x y z
N MET A 1 11.25 10.62 -11.18
CA MET A 1 10.99 9.49 -12.10
C MET A 1 9.61 8.91 -11.83
N GLU A 2 9.36 8.38 -10.63
CA GLU A 2 8.04 7.87 -10.19
C GLU A 2 6.85 8.81 -10.48
N ALA A 3 6.97 10.09 -10.12
CA ALA A 3 5.91 11.08 -10.33
C ALA A 3 5.62 11.38 -11.82
N ASP A 4 6.63 11.28 -12.69
CA ASP A 4 6.49 11.51 -14.14
C ASP A 4 5.86 10.28 -14.83
N LEU A 5 6.30 9.07 -14.45
CA LEU A 5 5.71 7.83 -14.94
C LEU A 5 4.23 7.73 -14.56
N LYS A 6 3.89 8.05 -13.30
CA LYS A 6 2.50 8.10 -12.83
C LYS A 6 1.64 9.02 -13.69
N LEU A 7 2.09 10.26 -13.90
CA LEU A 7 1.35 11.25 -14.67
C LEU A 7 1.11 10.79 -16.11
N LYS A 8 2.12 10.20 -16.76
CA LYS A 8 2.00 9.66 -18.12
C LYS A 8 0.99 8.51 -18.20
N LEU A 9 0.96 7.62 -17.20
CA LEU A 9 -0.02 6.54 -17.13
C LEU A 9 -1.44 7.05 -16.88
N GLU A 10 -1.61 8.09 -16.05
CA GLU A 10 -2.90 8.75 -15.85
C GLU A 10 -3.40 9.43 -17.14
N GLN A 11 -2.51 10.08 -17.88
CA GLN A 11 -2.83 10.64 -19.20
C GLN A 11 -3.21 9.55 -20.20
N LEU A 12 -2.48 8.42 -20.20
CA LEU A 12 -2.84 7.26 -21.00
C LEU A 12 -4.23 6.75 -20.63
N HIS A 13 -4.53 6.60 -19.34
CA HIS A 13 -5.85 6.17 -18.88
C HIS A 13 -6.98 7.06 -19.42
N GLN A 14 -6.83 8.39 -19.30
CA GLN A 14 -7.79 9.36 -19.83
C GLN A 14 -7.99 9.21 -21.34
N ARG A 15 -6.89 9.02 -22.08
CA ARG A 15 -6.94 8.76 -23.52
C ARG A 15 -7.73 7.48 -23.82
N VAL A 16 -7.44 6.38 -23.11
CA VAL A 16 -8.15 5.11 -23.32
C VAL A 16 -9.65 5.31 -23.07
N ASP A 17 -10.04 5.92 -21.95
CA ASP A 17 -11.45 6.11 -21.61
C ASP A 17 -12.20 7.02 -22.60
N SER A 18 -11.55 8.07 -23.13
CA SER A 18 -12.16 8.97 -24.10
C SER A 18 -12.33 8.37 -25.50
N LEU A 19 -11.46 7.44 -25.90
CA LEU A 19 -11.40 6.93 -27.28
C LEU A 19 -11.93 5.51 -27.44
N LYS A 20 -12.00 4.70 -26.38
CA LYS A 20 -12.33 3.26 -26.47
C LYS A 20 -13.60 2.96 -27.27
N ASP A 21 -14.67 3.73 -27.10
CA ASP A 21 -15.93 3.50 -27.81
C ASP A 21 -15.84 3.73 -29.34
N GLN A 22 -14.81 4.45 -29.79
CA GLN A 22 -14.51 4.67 -31.22
C GLN A 22 -13.56 3.59 -31.79
N ILE A 23 -12.93 2.79 -30.93
CA ILE A 23 -12.01 1.71 -31.30
C ILE A 23 -12.81 0.42 -31.51
N ASN A 24 -12.81 -0.06 -32.75
CA ASN A 24 -13.62 -1.22 -33.18
C ASN A 24 -12.78 -2.46 -33.52
N THR A 25 -11.45 -2.37 -33.52
CA THR A 25 -10.56 -3.47 -33.90
C THR A 25 -9.44 -3.65 -32.87
N GLU A 26 -8.92 -4.88 -32.81
CA GLU A 26 -7.76 -5.20 -31.97
C GLU A 26 -6.54 -4.39 -32.43
N GLU A 27 -6.35 -4.23 -33.73
CA GLU A 27 -5.26 -3.42 -34.30
C GLU A 27 -5.34 -1.95 -33.88
N ALA A 28 -6.55 -1.38 -33.85
CA ALA A 28 -6.74 -0.03 -33.35
C ALA A 28 -6.49 0.06 -31.84
N THR A 29 -6.77 -1.00 -31.06
CA THR A 29 -6.42 -1.09 -29.63
C THR A 29 -4.90 -1.09 -29.43
N LYS A 30 -4.17 -1.90 -30.22
CA LYS A 30 -2.70 -1.96 -30.22
C LYS A 30 -2.09 -0.58 -30.44
N ASN A 31 -2.51 0.09 -31.51
CA ASN A 31 -1.94 1.38 -31.90
C ASN A 31 -2.36 2.52 -30.97
N ALA A 32 -3.63 2.58 -30.56
CA ALA A 32 -4.15 3.71 -29.80
C ALA A 32 -3.78 3.68 -28.31
N PHE A 33 -3.60 2.48 -27.74
CA PHE A 33 -3.48 2.28 -26.29
C PHE A 33 -2.18 1.56 -25.89
N VAL A 34 -1.80 0.47 -26.58
CA VAL A 34 -0.64 -0.35 -26.18
C VAL A 34 0.69 0.28 -26.63
N LEU A 35 0.79 0.79 -27.86
CA LEU A 35 2.01 1.49 -28.31
C LEU A 35 2.38 2.69 -27.43
N PRO A 36 1.43 3.58 -27.05
CA PRO A 36 1.73 4.64 -26.08
C PRO A 36 2.25 4.11 -24.74
N PHE A 37 1.74 2.98 -24.26
CA PHE A 37 2.26 2.36 -23.03
C PHE A 37 3.72 1.93 -23.19
N ILE A 38 4.07 1.26 -24.30
CA ILE A 38 5.45 0.87 -24.60
C ILE A 38 6.37 2.11 -24.65
N GLN A 39 5.90 3.20 -25.28
CA GLN A 39 6.62 4.46 -25.32
C GLN A 39 6.80 5.08 -23.93
N ILE A 40 5.80 4.99 -23.05
CA ILE A 40 5.87 5.47 -21.66
C ILE A 40 6.93 4.71 -20.85
N LEU A 41 7.13 3.42 -21.12
CA LEU A 41 8.24 2.65 -20.54
C LEU A 41 9.62 3.08 -21.08
N GLY A 42 9.67 3.97 -22.08
CA GLY A 42 10.89 4.55 -22.61
C GLY A 42 11.50 3.78 -23.79
N TYR A 43 10.81 2.77 -24.31
CA TYR A 43 11.24 2.06 -25.52
C TYR A 43 10.85 2.82 -26.78
N ASP A 44 11.72 2.79 -27.79
CA ASP A 44 11.50 3.51 -29.04
C ASP A 44 10.58 2.73 -29.99
N ILE A 45 9.30 3.11 -30.02
CA ILE A 45 8.28 2.52 -30.90
C ILE A 45 8.53 2.76 -32.40
N PHE A 46 9.44 3.66 -32.77
CA PHE A 46 9.85 3.91 -34.16
C PHE A 46 11.11 3.16 -34.56
N ASN A 47 11.78 2.51 -33.61
CA ASN A 47 12.93 1.67 -33.86
C ASN A 47 12.48 0.20 -33.99
N PRO A 48 12.34 -0.33 -35.22
CA PRO A 48 11.81 -1.68 -35.46
C PRO A 48 12.77 -2.80 -35.05
N ILE A 49 13.95 -2.47 -34.53
CA ILE A 49 14.92 -3.42 -33.97
C ILE A 49 14.77 -3.50 -32.45
N GLU A 50 14.27 -2.43 -31.82
CA GLU A 50 14.02 -2.36 -30.37
C GLU A 50 12.59 -2.80 -30.03
N VAL A 51 11.60 -2.22 -30.71
CA VAL A 51 10.18 -2.61 -30.59
C VAL A 51 9.79 -3.24 -31.92
N ILE A 52 9.76 -4.58 -31.94
CA ILE A 52 9.50 -5.37 -33.14
C ILE A 52 8.01 -5.72 -33.20
N PRO A 53 7.23 -5.13 -34.12
CA PRO A 53 5.84 -5.50 -34.31
C PRO A 53 5.73 -6.83 -35.09
N GLU A 54 4.64 -7.56 -34.87
CA GLU A 54 4.26 -8.74 -35.67
C GLU A 54 5.39 -9.79 -35.82
N SER A 55 6.18 -10.01 -34.76
CA SER A 55 7.31 -10.94 -34.79
C SER A 55 6.81 -12.37 -34.99
N ILE A 56 7.23 -13.00 -36.09
CA ILE A 56 6.84 -14.37 -36.44
C ILE A 56 7.38 -15.34 -35.39
N CYS A 57 6.51 -16.22 -34.92
CA CYS A 57 6.76 -17.19 -33.87
C CYS A 57 6.22 -18.55 -34.30
N ASP A 58 6.97 -19.25 -35.16
CA ASP A 58 6.57 -20.55 -35.68
C ASP A 58 6.81 -21.66 -34.64
N ILE A 59 5.79 -22.48 -34.38
CA ILE A 59 5.82 -23.52 -33.34
C ILE A 59 5.33 -24.85 -33.91
N GLY A 60 6.26 -25.79 -34.09
CA GLY A 60 5.95 -27.15 -34.56
C GLY A 60 5.21 -27.15 -35.91
N THR A 61 3.93 -27.55 -35.90
CA THR A 61 3.07 -27.59 -37.10
C THR A 61 2.26 -26.31 -37.35
N LYS A 62 2.21 -25.37 -36.39
CA LYS A 62 1.55 -24.08 -36.56
C LYS A 62 2.53 -23.05 -37.11
N LYS A 63 2.32 -22.68 -38.38
CA LYS A 63 3.10 -21.67 -39.10
C LYS A 63 2.34 -20.35 -39.19
N GLY A 64 3.07 -19.25 -39.12
CA GLY A 64 2.54 -17.89 -39.29
C GLY A 64 1.86 -17.32 -38.06
N GLU A 65 2.05 -17.90 -36.87
CA GLU A 65 1.67 -17.20 -35.64
C GLU A 65 2.60 -16.00 -35.42
N LYS A 66 2.06 -14.90 -34.90
CA LYS A 66 2.78 -13.63 -34.73
C LYS A 66 2.56 -13.12 -33.32
N ILE A 67 3.64 -12.67 -32.70
CA ILE A 67 3.60 -11.91 -31.46
C ILE A 67 3.36 -10.45 -31.84
N ASP A 68 2.42 -9.78 -31.17
CA ASP A 68 2.08 -8.40 -31.51
C ASP A 68 3.26 -7.45 -31.35
N TYR A 69 3.95 -7.50 -30.21
CA TYR A 69 5.19 -6.75 -29.99
C TYR A 69 6.22 -7.57 -29.24
N VAL A 70 7.47 -7.48 -29.68
CA VAL A 70 8.64 -7.96 -28.95
C VAL A 70 9.51 -6.76 -28.63
N ILE A 71 9.84 -6.58 -27.35
CA ILE A 71 10.78 -5.55 -26.90
C ILE A 71 12.13 -6.19 -26.68
N LYS A 72 13.17 -5.58 -27.26
CA LYS A 72 14.57 -5.98 -27.11
C LYS A 72 15.36 -4.98 -26.28
N LYS A 73 16.33 -5.51 -25.54
CA LYS A 73 17.42 -4.74 -24.91
C LYS A 73 18.71 -5.49 -25.19
N ASP A 74 19.71 -4.77 -25.71
CA ASP A 74 21.01 -5.34 -26.10
C ASP A 74 20.86 -6.55 -27.07
N ASP A 75 20.00 -6.39 -28.09
CA ASP A 75 19.64 -7.39 -29.12
C ASP A 75 18.91 -8.66 -28.63
N GLU A 76 18.76 -8.85 -27.32
CA GLU A 76 18.02 -9.97 -26.73
C GLU A 76 16.56 -9.55 -26.40
N PRO A 77 15.57 -10.42 -26.67
CA PRO A 77 14.18 -10.15 -26.35
C PRO A 77 13.98 -10.23 -24.83
N ILE A 78 13.41 -9.17 -24.26
CA ILE A 78 13.18 -9.05 -22.81
C ILE A 78 11.70 -9.12 -22.43
N LEU A 79 10.81 -8.71 -23.34
CA LEU A 79 9.36 -8.70 -23.14
C LEU A 79 8.65 -9.09 -24.43
N ILE A 80 7.68 -9.97 -24.34
CA ILE A 80 6.71 -10.23 -25.42
C ILE A 80 5.35 -9.71 -24.99
N ILE A 81 4.62 -9.07 -25.90
CA ILE A 81 3.32 -8.47 -25.61
C ILE A 81 2.31 -9.04 -26.59
N GLU A 82 1.24 -9.59 -26.04
CA GLU A 82 0.03 -10.04 -26.74
C GLU A 82 -1.11 -9.09 -26.38
N CYS A 83 -1.80 -8.60 -27.40
CA CYS A 83 -2.90 -7.68 -27.24
C CYS A 83 -4.24 -8.38 -27.49
N LYS A 84 -5.28 -7.81 -26.90
CA LYS A 84 -6.68 -8.16 -27.13
C LYS A 84 -7.45 -6.88 -27.43
N HIS A 85 -8.64 -7.04 -27.99
CA HIS A 85 -9.54 -5.91 -28.17
C HIS A 85 -9.88 -5.30 -26.80
N TRP A 86 -10.02 -3.97 -26.68
CA TRP A 86 -10.24 -3.30 -25.39
C TRP A 86 -11.45 -3.81 -24.59
N LYS A 87 -12.49 -4.29 -25.30
CA LYS A 87 -13.71 -4.90 -24.71
C LYS A 87 -13.47 -6.28 -24.11
N GLU A 88 -12.41 -6.96 -24.51
CA GLU A 88 -12.09 -8.31 -24.05
C GLU A 88 -11.30 -8.24 -22.75
N LYS A 89 -11.50 -9.23 -21.89
CA LYS A 89 -10.67 -9.39 -20.69
C LYS A 89 -9.35 -10.05 -21.09
N PRO A 90 -8.18 -9.50 -20.71
CA PRO A 90 -6.90 -10.11 -20.97
C PRO A 90 -6.67 -11.29 -20.01
N ASP A 91 -7.25 -12.45 -20.32
CA ASP A 91 -7.07 -13.70 -19.59
C ASP A 91 -6.12 -14.64 -20.35
N ALA A 92 -5.13 -15.20 -19.64
CA ALA A 92 -4.15 -16.09 -20.21
C ALA A 92 -4.72 -17.48 -20.55
N HIS A 93 -5.86 -17.88 -19.98
CA HIS A 93 -6.51 -19.14 -20.31
C HIS A 93 -6.76 -19.26 -21.82
N ASN A 94 -6.04 -20.17 -22.49
CA ASN A 94 -6.02 -20.38 -23.94
C ASN A 94 -5.43 -19.22 -24.79
N SER A 95 -4.72 -18.28 -24.17
CA SER A 95 -4.04 -17.21 -24.89
C SER A 95 -2.94 -17.74 -25.81
N GLN A 96 -2.70 -17.03 -26.91
CA GLN A 96 -1.59 -17.35 -27.82
C GLN A 96 -0.23 -17.11 -27.14
N LEU A 97 -0.20 -16.21 -26.16
CA LEU A 97 0.96 -15.86 -25.35
C LEU A 97 1.66 -17.07 -24.71
N HIS A 98 0.93 -18.07 -24.19
CA HIS A 98 1.55 -19.29 -23.63
C HIS A 98 2.44 -20.02 -24.65
N ARG A 99 2.01 -20.07 -25.92
CA ARG A 99 2.78 -20.74 -26.97
C ARG A 99 4.01 -19.91 -27.33
N TYR A 100 3.82 -18.60 -27.49
CA TYR A 100 4.90 -17.68 -27.82
C TYR A 100 5.99 -17.63 -26.76
N PHE A 101 5.59 -17.65 -25.49
CA PHE A 101 6.51 -17.64 -24.37
C PHE A 101 7.43 -18.86 -24.39
N HIS A 102 6.92 -20.04 -24.73
CA HIS A 102 7.69 -21.28 -24.71
C HIS A 102 8.87 -21.31 -25.69
N VAL A 103 8.72 -20.65 -26.85
CA VAL A 103 9.74 -20.62 -27.90
C VAL A 103 10.51 -19.30 -27.96
N SER A 104 10.05 -18.28 -27.22
CA SER A 104 10.75 -17.02 -27.07
C SER A 104 11.88 -17.16 -26.04
N LYS A 105 12.95 -16.39 -26.22
CA LYS A 105 13.97 -16.21 -25.19
C LYS A 105 13.59 -15.18 -24.12
N ALA A 106 12.47 -14.47 -24.33
CA ALA A 106 12.00 -13.47 -23.38
C ALA A 106 11.60 -14.12 -22.04
N ARG A 107 12.01 -13.50 -20.95
CA ARG A 107 11.69 -13.94 -19.59
C ARG A 107 10.35 -13.40 -19.09
N PHE A 108 9.75 -12.46 -19.82
CA PHE A 108 8.50 -11.83 -19.44
C PHE A 108 7.51 -11.77 -20.60
N GLY A 109 6.24 -11.98 -20.28
CA GLY A 109 5.12 -11.89 -21.19
C GLY A 109 4.07 -10.93 -20.64
N VAL A 110 3.45 -10.15 -21.52
CA VAL A 110 2.35 -9.25 -21.16
C VAL A 110 1.14 -9.58 -21.98
N LEU A 111 0.00 -9.80 -21.30
CA LEU A 111 -1.30 -9.86 -21.95
C LEU A 111 -2.08 -8.60 -21.59
N THR A 112 -2.54 -7.87 -22.60
CA THR A 112 -3.22 -6.59 -22.37
C THR A 112 -4.36 -6.30 -23.34
N ASN A 113 -5.30 -5.49 -22.89
CA ASN A 113 -6.36 -4.90 -23.71
C ASN A 113 -6.25 -3.36 -23.77
N GLY A 114 -5.11 -2.80 -23.34
CA GLY A 114 -4.87 -1.35 -23.22
C GLY A 114 -5.32 -0.73 -21.88
N HIS A 115 -6.26 -1.35 -21.16
CA HIS A 115 -6.68 -0.92 -19.82
C HIS A 115 -5.94 -1.67 -18.71
N ILE A 116 -5.84 -2.99 -18.86
CA ILE A 116 -5.22 -3.90 -17.90
C ILE A 116 -4.00 -4.51 -18.57
N TYR A 117 -2.88 -4.53 -17.86
CA TYR A 117 -1.62 -5.15 -18.30
C TYR A 117 -1.25 -6.24 -17.30
N ASN A 118 -1.39 -7.49 -17.72
CA ASN A 118 -1.05 -8.67 -16.92
C ASN A 118 0.35 -9.14 -17.31
N PHE A 119 1.27 -9.08 -16.35
CA PHE A 119 2.66 -9.49 -16.51
C PHE A 119 2.86 -10.91 -15.98
N TYR A 120 3.49 -11.74 -16.81
CA TYR A 120 3.77 -13.14 -16.58
C TYR A 120 5.27 -13.39 -16.70
N ALA A 121 5.75 -14.38 -15.95
CA ALA A 121 7.12 -14.86 -15.95
C ALA A 121 7.10 -16.39 -15.92
N ASP A 122 8.27 -17.00 -15.98
CA ASP A 122 8.49 -18.45 -15.91
C ASP A 122 9.13 -18.85 -14.57
N LEU A 123 8.45 -18.52 -13.47
CA LEU A 123 8.99 -18.71 -12.11
C LEU A 123 8.96 -20.17 -11.69
N GLU A 124 7.98 -20.95 -12.17
CA GLU A 124 7.85 -22.37 -11.78
C GLU A 124 8.75 -23.29 -12.59
N ARG A 125 8.81 -23.05 -13.90
CA ARG A 125 9.53 -23.91 -14.84
C ARG A 125 10.16 -23.04 -15.91
N PRO A 126 11.47 -23.16 -16.18
CA PRO A 126 12.13 -22.37 -17.21
C PRO A 126 11.43 -22.49 -18.57
N ASN A 127 11.20 -21.35 -19.23
CA ASN A 127 10.54 -21.24 -20.53
C ASN A 127 9.11 -21.82 -20.56
N ILE A 128 8.43 -21.84 -19.41
CA ILE A 128 7.01 -22.15 -19.32
C ILE A 128 6.36 -21.02 -18.53
N MET A 129 5.50 -20.26 -19.20
CA MET A 129 4.79 -19.15 -18.58
C MET A 129 3.88 -19.64 -17.45
N ASP A 130 3.99 -19.02 -16.27
CA ASP A 130 3.11 -19.26 -15.14
C ASP A 130 1.64 -19.03 -15.53
N GLU A 131 0.71 -19.82 -14.98
CA GLU A 131 -0.73 -19.69 -15.30
C GLU A 131 -1.34 -18.35 -14.85
N LYS A 132 -0.80 -17.78 -13.76
CA LYS A 132 -1.31 -16.54 -13.16
C LYS A 132 -0.28 -15.42 -13.30
N PRO A 133 -0.71 -14.18 -13.57
CA PRO A 133 0.21 -13.05 -13.59
C PRO A 133 0.74 -12.78 -12.18
N PHE A 134 2.03 -12.50 -12.07
CA PHE A 134 2.66 -12.07 -10.82
C PHE A 134 2.39 -10.59 -10.55
N PHE A 135 2.18 -9.80 -11.61
CA PHE A 135 1.88 -8.38 -11.52
C PHE A 135 0.77 -7.99 -12.51
N THR A 136 -0.18 -7.20 -12.04
CA THR A 136 -1.26 -6.63 -12.86
C THR A 136 -1.29 -5.13 -12.66
N LEU A 137 -1.15 -4.38 -13.75
CA LEU A 137 -1.36 -2.94 -13.77
C LEU A 137 -2.76 -2.65 -14.31
N ASP A 138 -3.57 -1.95 -13.53
CA ASP A 138 -4.89 -1.45 -13.94
C ASP A 138 -4.80 0.08 -14.05
N LEU A 139 -4.95 0.61 -15.26
CA LEU A 139 -4.85 2.05 -15.51
C LEU A 139 -5.95 2.85 -14.82
N SER A 140 -7.10 2.24 -14.50
CA SER A 140 -8.18 2.90 -13.74
C SER A 140 -7.90 3.00 -12.24
N ASN A 141 -6.92 2.23 -11.74
CA ASN A 141 -6.59 2.15 -10.33
C ASN A 141 -5.06 2.07 -10.13
N LEU A 142 -4.40 3.18 -10.46
CA LEU A 142 -2.94 3.30 -10.34
C LEU A 142 -2.50 3.47 -8.89
N LYS A 143 -2.05 2.36 -8.29
CA LYS A 143 -1.45 2.34 -6.94
C LYS A 143 0.03 2.67 -7.02
N SER A 144 0.55 3.43 -6.05
CA SER A 144 1.98 3.75 -5.97
C SER A 144 2.86 2.50 -5.94
N SER A 145 2.43 1.44 -5.25
CA SER A 145 3.13 0.15 -5.25
C SER A 145 3.25 -0.48 -6.65
N SER A 146 2.22 -0.34 -7.48
CA SER A 146 2.22 -0.87 -8.85
C SER A 146 3.18 -0.07 -9.75
N ILE A 147 3.26 1.25 -9.55
CA ILE A 147 4.16 2.11 -10.31
C ILE A 147 5.61 1.76 -10.00
N LYS A 148 5.96 1.55 -8.72
CA LYS A 148 7.31 1.11 -8.31
C LYS A 148 7.72 -0.23 -8.94
N ILE A 149 6.79 -1.17 -9.06
CA ILE A 149 7.07 -2.44 -9.76
C ILE A 149 7.32 -2.17 -11.24
N LEU A 150 6.47 -1.35 -11.87
CA LEU A 150 6.56 -1.00 -13.28
C LEU A 150 7.84 -0.24 -13.65
N GLU A 151 8.42 0.56 -12.73
CA GLU A 151 9.70 1.23 -12.95
C GLU A 151 10.79 0.25 -13.39
N ASN A 152 10.82 -0.95 -12.82
CA ASN A 152 11.77 -2.00 -13.21
C ASN A 152 11.56 -2.52 -14.65
N PHE A 153 10.44 -2.22 -15.30
CA PHE A 153 10.22 -2.56 -16.72
C PHE A 153 10.58 -1.43 -17.68
N THR A 154 10.92 -0.24 -17.16
CA THR A 154 11.33 0.89 -18.00
C THR A 154 12.71 0.65 -18.58
N LYS A 155 12.99 1.23 -19.75
CA LYS A 155 14.26 1.05 -20.46
C LYS A 155 15.48 1.40 -19.60
N SER A 156 15.39 2.50 -18.83
CA SER A 156 16.46 2.99 -17.95
C SER A 156 16.77 2.05 -16.79
N ASP A 157 15.74 1.47 -16.19
CA ASP A 157 15.85 0.74 -14.92
C ASP A 157 15.66 -0.77 -15.08
N TYR A 158 15.51 -1.26 -16.32
CA TYR A 158 15.32 -2.68 -16.60
C TYR A 158 16.47 -3.53 -16.04
N ASN A 159 16.12 -4.40 -15.10
CA ASN A 159 16.99 -5.38 -14.46
C ASN A 159 16.25 -6.71 -14.31
N LEU A 160 16.69 -7.73 -15.05
CA LEU A 160 16.06 -9.05 -15.08
C LEU A 160 16.00 -9.71 -13.69
N GLU A 161 17.11 -9.72 -12.95
CA GLU A 161 17.22 -10.39 -11.64
C GLU A 161 16.27 -9.75 -10.63
N ASN A 162 16.31 -8.42 -10.50
CA ASN A 162 15.43 -7.69 -9.57
C ASN A 162 13.94 -7.90 -9.87
N ILE A 163 13.56 -7.96 -11.15
CA ILE A 163 12.18 -8.21 -11.55
C ILE A 163 11.76 -9.64 -11.20
N LEU A 164 12.62 -10.64 -11.47
CA LEU A 164 12.32 -12.03 -11.13
C LEU A 164 12.18 -12.24 -9.62
N ASP A 165 13.09 -11.68 -8.82
CA ASP A 165 13.02 -11.73 -7.36
C ASP A 165 11.74 -11.05 -6.84
N SER A 166 11.40 -9.89 -7.40
CA SER A 166 10.16 -9.19 -7.08
C SER A 166 8.93 -9.99 -7.48
N ALA A 167 8.95 -10.64 -8.64
CA ALA A 167 7.87 -11.46 -9.14
C ALA A 167 7.61 -12.68 -8.25
N GLU A 168 8.68 -13.36 -7.83
CA GLU A 168 8.63 -14.48 -6.90
C GLU A 168 8.05 -14.05 -5.54
N ALA A 169 8.56 -12.95 -4.97
CA ALA A 169 8.03 -12.40 -3.73
C ALA A 169 6.55 -12.04 -3.84
N LEU A 170 6.14 -11.35 -4.91
CA LEU A 170 4.74 -10.96 -5.14
C LEU A 170 3.82 -12.16 -5.30
N LYS A 171 4.28 -13.21 -5.99
CA LYS A 171 3.55 -14.48 -6.12
C LYS A 171 3.25 -15.09 -4.75
N TYR A 172 4.26 -15.22 -3.89
CA TYR A 172 4.09 -15.79 -2.56
C TYR A 172 3.27 -14.89 -1.64
N ILE A 173 3.50 -13.58 -1.65
CA ILE A 173 2.71 -12.62 -0.85
C ILE A 173 1.23 -12.70 -1.24
N LYS A 174 0.92 -12.76 -2.55
CA LYS A 174 -0.46 -12.89 -3.04
C LYS A 174 -1.09 -14.23 -2.63
N ALA A 175 -0.35 -15.33 -2.72
CA ALA A 175 -0.82 -16.64 -2.29
C ALA A 175 -1.11 -16.68 -0.78
N ILE A 176 -0.17 -16.19 0.04
CA ILE A 176 -0.33 -16.10 1.49
C ILE A 176 -1.53 -15.23 1.85
N ARG A 177 -1.67 -14.06 1.22
CA ARG A 177 -2.80 -13.16 1.45
C ARG A 177 -4.14 -13.83 1.12
N ASN A 178 -4.20 -14.56 0.01
CA ASN A 178 -5.41 -15.28 -0.39
C ASN A 178 -5.80 -16.36 0.63
N GLU A 179 -4.84 -17.16 1.10
CA GLU A 179 -5.12 -18.15 2.15
C GLU A 179 -5.52 -17.48 3.47
N PHE A 180 -4.86 -16.38 3.85
CA PHE A 180 -5.23 -15.61 5.03
C PHE A 180 -6.64 -15.01 4.95
N GLU A 181 -7.05 -14.50 3.78
CA GLU A 181 -8.41 -14.00 3.56
C GLU A 181 -9.47 -15.12 3.69
N LYS A 182 -9.16 -16.35 3.28
CA LYS A 182 -10.03 -17.51 3.54
C LYS A 182 -10.14 -17.82 5.03
N GLU A 183 -9.01 -17.82 5.74
CA GLU A 183 -8.96 -18.04 7.20
C GLU A 183 -9.73 -16.97 7.97
N ILE A 184 -9.76 -15.72 7.49
CA ILE A 184 -10.58 -14.66 8.06
C ILE A 184 -12.07 -14.97 7.91
N GLN A 185 -12.51 -15.43 6.74
CA GLN A 185 -13.93 -15.68 6.43
C GLN A 185 -14.46 -16.94 7.11
N ASP A 186 -13.65 -18.00 7.10
CA ASP A 186 -13.97 -19.30 7.71
C ASP A 186 -12.71 -19.89 8.35
N PRO A 187 -12.43 -19.56 9.62
CA PRO A 187 -11.22 -19.99 10.30
C PRO A 187 -11.11 -21.51 10.38
N SER A 188 -9.98 -22.06 9.96
CA SER A 188 -9.66 -23.47 10.09
C SER A 188 -9.37 -23.87 11.53
N ASP A 189 -9.37 -25.18 11.78
CA ASP A 189 -8.96 -25.73 13.07
C ASP A 189 -7.50 -25.40 13.40
N GLU A 190 -6.64 -25.24 12.38
CA GLU A 190 -5.22 -24.94 12.52
C GLU A 190 -5.01 -23.51 13.02
N ILE A 191 -5.61 -22.51 12.36
CA ILE A 191 -5.50 -21.11 12.81
C ILE A 191 -6.15 -20.92 14.19
N THR A 192 -7.27 -21.61 14.43
CA THR A 192 -7.98 -21.56 15.72
C THR A 192 -7.09 -22.10 16.83
N LYS A 193 -6.46 -23.26 16.65
CA LYS A 193 -5.51 -23.83 17.62
C LYS A 193 -4.29 -22.94 17.82
N LEU A 194 -3.73 -22.40 16.73
CA LEU A 194 -2.57 -21.50 16.79
C LEU A 194 -2.86 -20.27 17.69
N LEU A 195 -4.02 -19.66 17.56
CA LEU A 195 -4.40 -18.49 18.36
C LEU A 195 -4.74 -18.86 19.80
N VAL A 196 -5.55 -19.90 19.99
CA VAL A 196 -6.04 -20.31 21.32
C VAL A 196 -4.89 -20.82 22.20
N SER A 197 -3.92 -21.54 21.62
CA SER A 197 -2.76 -22.06 22.37
C SER A 197 -1.90 -20.98 23.03
N ARG A 198 -2.03 -19.70 22.63
CA ARG A 198 -1.28 -18.59 23.24
C ARG A 198 -1.83 -18.11 24.59
N PHE A 199 -3.06 -18.49 24.93
CA PHE A 199 -3.72 -18.05 26.16
C PHE A 199 -4.53 -19.15 26.88
N PHE A 200 -4.67 -20.33 26.27
CA PHE A 200 -5.47 -21.42 26.80
C PHE A 200 -4.64 -22.70 26.94
N ASP A 201 -4.24 -23.02 28.17
CA ASP A 201 -3.26 -24.08 28.46
C ASP A 201 -3.84 -25.49 28.58
N LYS A 202 -5.16 -25.66 28.40
CA LYS A 202 -5.82 -26.97 28.54
C LYS A 202 -5.97 -27.67 27.20
N SER A 203 -5.98 -29.00 27.22
CA SER A 203 -6.28 -29.80 26.04
C SER A 203 -7.62 -29.39 25.42
N ILE A 204 -7.63 -29.15 24.11
CA ILE A 204 -8.83 -28.73 23.38
C ILE A 204 -9.54 -29.96 22.83
N THR A 205 -10.76 -30.22 23.31
CA THR A 205 -11.64 -31.27 22.78
C THR A 205 -12.31 -30.80 21.48
N ALA A 206 -12.83 -31.73 20.66
CA ALA A 206 -13.52 -31.39 19.41
C ALA A 206 -14.70 -30.40 19.61
N SER A 207 -15.52 -30.62 20.65
CA SER A 207 -16.63 -29.72 20.98
C SER A 207 -16.14 -28.32 21.37
N ARG A 208 -15.06 -28.24 22.16
CA ARG A 208 -14.50 -26.95 22.58
C ARG A 208 -13.78 -26.23 21.43
N LEU A 209 -13.15 -26.98 20.52
CA LEU A 209 -12.55 -26.45 19.31
C LEU A 209 -13.60 -25.80 18.40
N ALA A 210 -14.76 -26.45 18.22
CA ALA A 210 -15.87 -25.86 17.46
C ALA A 210 -16.34 -24.54 18.07
N THR A 211 -16.44 -24.46 19.40
CA THR A 211 -16.77 -23.19 20.08
C THR A 211 -15.69 -22.12 19.87
N PHE A 212 -14.41 -22.48 19.99
CA PHE A 212 -13.32 -21.54 19.74
C PHE A 212 -13.24 -21.09 18.28
N ARG A 213 -13.62 -21.93 17.32
CA ARG A 213 -13.71 -21.56 15.91
C ARG A 213 -14.76 -20.47 15.70
N GLU A 214 -15.94 -20.61 16.32
CA GLU A 214 -16.98 -19.56 16.29
C GLU A 214 -16.50 -18.25 16.94
N TYR A 215 -15.78 -18.33 18.06
CA TYR A 215 -15.20 -17.15 18.69
C TYR A 215 -14.12 -16.50 17.82
N THR A 216 -13.27 -17.29 17.17
CA THR A 216 -12.22 -16.81 16.26
C THR A 216 -12.84 -16.08 15.07
N LYS A 217 -13.89 -16.65 14.49
CA LYS A 217 -14.64 -16.02 13.38
C LYS A 217 -15.25 -14.69 13.79
N LYS A 218 -15.88 -14.62 14.95
CA LYS A 218 -16.42 -13.36 15.50
C LYS A 218 -15.32 -12.33 15.76
N ALA A 219 -14.19 -12.74 16.34
CA ALA A 219 -13.06 -11.86 16.61
C ALA A 219 -12.48 -11.26 15.31
N PHE A 220 -12.29 -12.07 14.26
CA PHE A 220 -11.85 -11.59 12.95
C PHE A 220 -12.85 -10.62 12.31
N ALA A 221 -14.14 -10.95 12.32
CA ALA A 221 -15.18 -10.06 11.78
C ALA A 221 -15.23 -8.71 12.51
N ASN A 222 -15.16 -8.74 13.86
CA ASN A 222 -15.15 -7.53 14.67
C ASN A 222 -13.91 -6.67 14.38
N SER A 223 -12.72 -7.27 14.30
CA SER A 223 -11.48 -6.55 13.98
C SER A 223 -11.55 -5.84 12.63
N ILE A 224 -12.15 -6.48 11.61
CA ILE A 224 -12.37 -5.85 10.30
C ILE A 224 -13.36 -4.71 10.40
N ASN A 225 -14.49 -4.91 11.08
CA ASN A 225 -15.51 -3.87 11.25
C ASN A 225 -14.95 -2.65 12.00
N GLU A 226 -14.15 -2.87 13.04
CA GLU A 226 -13.45 -1.81 13.76
C GLU A 226 -12.46 -1.08 12.85
N SER A 227 -11.65 -1.81 12.06
CA SER A 227 -10.72 -1.18 11.11
C SER A 227 -11.43 -0.37 10.03
N ILE A 228 -12.56 -0.85 9.50
CA ILE A 228 -13.38 -0.12 8.53
C ILE A 228 -13.98 1.12 9.20
N SER A 229 -14.59 0.97 10.37
CA SER A 229 -15.19 2.08 11.12
C SER A 229 -14.16 3.15 11.44
N PHE A 230 -12.95 2.76 11.84
CA PHE A 230 -11.84 3.68 12.09
C PHE A 230 -11.45 4.43 10.83
N ARG A 231 -11.25 3.73 9.71
CA ARG A 231 -10.91 4.38 8.42
C ARG A 231 -12.02 5.30 7.91
N LEU A 232 -13.28 4.90 8.06
CA LEU A 232 -14.44 5.70 7.66
C LEU A 232 -14.57 6.95 8.51
N LYS A 233 -14.43 6.84 9.84
CA LYS A 233 -14.40 8.00 10.73
C LYS A 233 -13.28 8.96 10.36
N ASN A 234 -12.08 8.46 10.09
CA ASN A 234 -10.96 9.30 9.67
C ASN A 234 -11.21 9.96 8.31
N ALA A 235 -11.81 9.26 7.35
CA ALA A 235 -12.16 9.82 6.04
C ALA A 235 -13.31 10.83 6.09
N LEU A 236 -14.28 10.66 7.00
CA LEU A 236 -15.41 11.58 7.22
C LEU A 236 -14.98 12.82 8.00
N ASN A 237 -14.08 12.68 8.97
CA ASN A 237 -13.50 13.82 9.69
C ASN A 237 -12.66 14.75 8.79
N ILE A 238 -12.22 14.28 7.61
CA ILE A 238 -11.59 15.12 6.57
C ILE A 238 -12.66 15.98 5.83
N ASN A 239 -13.94 15.61 5.89
CA ASN A 239 -15.04 16.28 5.18
C ASN A 239 -16.03 17.05 6.08
N GLU A 240 -15.94 16.96 7.41
CA GLU A 240 -16.83 17.67 8.34
C GLU A 240 -16.07 18.67 9.24
N SER A 241 -15.62 19.78 8.64
CA SER A 241 -15.45 21.02 9.39
C SER A 241 -16.77 21.80 9.37
N LEU A 242 -17.73 21.45 10.23
CA LEU A 242 -18.80 22.31 10.76
C LEU A 242 -19.59 21.52 11.85
N PRO A 243 -19.82 22.09 13.06
CA PRO A 243 -20.33 21.33 14.18
C PRO A 243 -21.86 21.37 14.26
N SER A 244 -22.49 20.22 14.45
CA SER A 244 -23.84 20.14 15.02
C SER A 244 -23.86 19.17 16.20
N LYS A 245 -24.23 19.73 17.36
CA LYS A 245 -24.42 19.08 18.64
C LYS A 245 -25.60 18.09 18.65
N SER A 246 -25.49 17.20 19.66
CA SER A 246 -26.50 16.46 20.42
C SER A 246 -27.06 15.15 19.83
N ALA A 247 -26.69 14.04 20.46
CA ALA A 247 -27.62 13.21 21.23
C ALA A 247 -26.86 12.34 22.26
N GLU A 248 -27.56 11.99 23.32
CA GLU A 248 -27.11 11.57 24.65
C GLU A 248 -26.61 10.11 24.78
N GLU A 249 -25.73 9.96 25.77
CA GLU A 249 -25.59 8.87 26.76
C GLU A 249 -25.83 7.40 26.40
N ILE A 250 -24.76 6.60 26.52
CA ILE A 250 -24.75 5.42 27.40
C ILE A 250 -23.41 5.40 28.17
N ASN A 251 -23.49 5.38 29.50
CA ASN A 251 -22.38 5.30 30.46
C ASN A 251 -21.99 3.82 30.75
N PRO A 252 -20.85 3.56 31.44
CA PRO A 252 -19.81 2.63 31.00
C PRO A 252 -19.89 1.23 31.63
N ILE A 253 -19.20 0.27 31.01
CA ILE A 253 -18.66 -0.89 31.72
C ILE A 253 -17.15 -0.68 31.83
N ASP A 254 -16.71 -0.64 33.08
CA ASP A 254 -15.36 -0.30 33.53
C ASP A 254 -14.39 -1.50 33.45
N ASP A 255 -13.18 -1.16 33.02
CA ASP A 255 -11.85 -1.72 33.29
C ASP A 255 -11.60 -3.22 33.55
N ASN A 256 -10.79 -3.84 32.67
CA ASN A 256 -9.34 -4.00 32.94
C ASN A 256 -8.57 -4.64 31.76
N SER A 257 -7.65 -3.83 31.23
CA SER A 257 -6.28 -4.14 30.77
C SER A 257 -5.98 -5.21 29.69
N THR A 258 -5.48 -4.67 28.55
CA THR A 258 -4.32 -5.08 27.71
C THR A 258 -4.42 -6.37 26.86
N GLU A 259 -4.04 -6.42 25.57
CA GLU A 259 -3.04 -5.66 24.80
C GLU A 259 -3.19 -5.92 23.27
N LEU A 260 -3.14 -4.88 22.42
CA LEU A 260 -2.82 -4.87 20.96
C LEU A 260 -2.67 -3.37 20.52
N PRO A 261 -1.87 -3.03 19.49
CA PRO A 261 -0.42 -3.08 19.41
C PRO A 261 0.28 -1.69 19.45
N LYS A 262 1.59 -1.77 19.68
CA LYS A 262 2.64 -0.74 19.82
C LYS A 262 2.75 0.27 18.65
N PHE A 263 2.74 1.56 19.02
CA PHE A 263 3.27 2.75 18.32
C PHE A 263 2.75 3.02 16.90
N ILE A 264 1.64 3.76 16.80
CA ILE A 264 1.30 4.48 15.56
C ILE A 264 1.18 5.95 15.94
N THR A 265 2.23 6.72 15.67
CA THR A 265 2.17 8.18 15.77
C THR A 265 1.11 8.67 14.78
N THR A 266 0.10 9.35 15.31
CA THR A 266 -1.03 9.87 14.53
C THR A 266 -0.67 11.18 13.81
N GLU A 267 -1.37 11.52 12.74
CA GLU A 267 -1.16 12.79 12.02
C GLU A 267 -1.37 14.01 12.93
N GLU A 268 -2.32 13.93 13.87
CA GLU A 268 -2.55 14.99 14.86
C GLU A 268 -1.38 15.14 15.84
N GLU A 269 -0.76 14.05 16.29
CA GLU A 269 0.44 14.10 17.12
C GLU A 269 1.63 14.69 16.35
N ILE A 270 1.75 14.37 15.05
CA ILE A 270 2.74 14.99 14.17
C ILE A 270 2.50 16.50 14.09
N GLU A 271 1.26 16.92 13.80
CA GLU A 271 0.88 18.33 13.69
C GLU A 271 1.13 19.09 14.99
N GLY A 272 0.61 18.59 16.11
CA GLY A 272 0.81 19.19 17.44
C GLY A 272 2.28 19.28 17.83
N SER A 273 3.08 18.25 17.52
CA SER A 273 4.52 18.26 17.76
C SER A 273 5.25 19.30 16.90
N GLN A 274 4.80 19.56 15.67
CA GLN A 274 5.37 20.62 14.83
C GLN A 274 5.03 22.01 15.37
N ILE A 275 3.81 22.23 15.90
CA ILE A 275 3.45 23.49 16.55
C ILE A 275 4.34 23.75 17.76
N VAL A 276 4.49 22.75 18.64
CA VAL A 276 5.38 22.88 19.81
C VAL A 276 6.82 23.13 19.36
N LYS A 277 7.32 22.41 18.35
CA LYS A 277 8.66 22.63 17.81
C LYS A 277 8.84 24.03 17.25
N ALA A 278 7.84 24.57 16.54
CA ALA A 278 7.88 25.93 16.01
C ALA A 278 8.02 26.96 17.13
N ILE A 279 7.25 26.81 18.22
CA ILE A 279 7.31 27.67 19.41
C ILE A 279 8.70 27.59 20.07
N LEU A 280 9.20 26.37 20.34
CA LEU A 280 10.46 26.16 21.04
C LEU A 280 11.67 26.66 20.24
N ARG A 281 11.57 26.66 18.90
CA ARG A 281 12.64 27.14 18.02
C ARG A 281 12.94 28.64 18.11
N GLU A 282 12.10 29.41 18.80
CA GLU A 282 12.40 30.80 19.14
C GLU A 282 13.60 30.92 20.10
N GLN A 283 13.85 29.90 20.94
CA GLN A 283 14.91 29.91 21.95
C GLN A 283 15.85 28.70 21.87
N LEU A 284 15.53 27.67 21.08
CA LEU A 284 16.34 26.45 20.95
C LEU A 284 16.60 26.04 19.49
N SER A 285 17.76 25.44 19.25
CA SER A 285 18.04 24.78 17.98
C SER A 285 17.17 23.53 17.81
N ALA A 286 16.69 23.28 16.58
CA ALA A 286 15.84 22.14 16.27
C ALA A 286 16.45 20.77 16.64
N SER A 287 17.78 20.64 16.65
CA SER A 287 18.51 19.43 17.04
C SER A 287 18.37 19.06 18.52
N ARG A 288 17.96 20.01 19.37
CA ARG A 288 17.77 19.79 20.82
C ARG A 288 16.35 19.38 21.19
N ILE A 289 15.43 19.35 20.22
CA ILE A 289 14.03 19.00 20.43
C ILE A 289 13.82 17.58 19.91
N ALA A 290 13.60 16.64 20.82
CA ALA A 290 13.40 15.24 20.51
C ALA A 290 11.93 14.84 20.71
N PHE A 291 11.47 13.92 19.87
CA PHE A 291 10.12 13.39 19.90
C PHE A 291 10.15 11.90 20.24
N ARG A 292 9.31 11.47 21.18
CA ARG A 292 9.19 10.07 21.58
C ARG A 292 7.73 9.67 21.67
N ASP A 293 7.35 8.74 20.82
CA ASP A 293 6.04 8.11 20.89
C ASP A 293 6.00 7.09 22.05
N THR A 294 4.96 7.17 22.88
CA THR A 294 4.72 6.23 23.97
C THR A 294 3.26 5.78 23.95
N GLN A 295 2.96 4.65 24.58
CA GLN A 295 1.61 4.09 24.62
C GLN A 295 0.56 5.04 25.20
N SER A 296 0.95 5.95 26.10
CA SER A 296 0.03 6.83 26.82
C SER A 296 0.04 8.28 26.35
N TYR A 297 1.04 8.67 25.54
CA TYR A 297 1.23 10.04 25.07
C TYR A 297 2.36 10.14 24.04
N PHE A 298 2.34 11.22 23.26
CA PHE A 298 3.47 11.67 22.45
C PHE A 298 4.34 12.66 23.25
N GLY A 299 5.58 12.28 23.53
CA GLY A 299 6.50 13.04 24.38
C GLY A 299 7.41 13.98 23.59
N ILE A 300 7.57 15.20 24.08
CA ILE A 300 8.50 16.20 23.53
C ILE A 300 9.55 16.52 24.59
N LEU A 301 10.81 16.23 24.28
CA LEU A 301 11.92 16.23 25.24
C LEU A 301 13.03 17.19 24.80
N LEU A 302 13.71 17.78 25.79
CA LEU A 302 14.95 18.52 25.57
C LEU A 302 16.14 17.55 25.56
N ASP A 303 17.01 17.68 24.56
CA ASP A 303 18.26 16.92 24.39
C ASP A 303 18.07 15.39 24.43
N ASP A 304 16.92 14.89 23.94
CA ASP A 304 16.51 13.47 23.96
C ASP A 304 16.63 12.81 25.35
N ASN A 305 16.40 13.60 26.40
CA ASN A 305 16.57 13.16 27.78
C ASN A 305 15.23 13.04 28.51
N ASN A 306 14.88 11.83 28.94
CA ASN A 306 13.66 11.54 29.73
C ASN A 306 13.61 12.31 31.08
N ARG A 307 14.72 12.90 31.54
CA ARG A 307 14.75 13.78 32.72
C ARG A 307 14.42 15.25 32.41
N LYS A 308 14.30 15.61 31.14
CA LYS A 308 13.99 16.97 30.68
C LYS A 308 12.75 17.00 29.75
N PRO A 309 11.56 16.56 30.20
CA PRO A 309 10.36 16.65 29.39
C PRO A 309 9.87 18.10 29.26
N ILE A 310 9.62 18.53 28.03
CA ILE A 310 9.09 19.88 27.74
C ILE A 310 7.57 19.85 27.85
N CYS A 311 6.92 18.92 27.16
CA CYS A 311 5.49 18.65 27.28
C CYS A 311 5.14 17.25 26.76
N ARG A 312 3.88 16.85 26.96
CA ARG A 312 3.33 15.63 26.37
C ARG A 312 1.96 15.90 25.75
N LEU A 313 1.72 15.28 24.61
CA LEU A 313 0.43 15.31 23.92
C LEU A 313 -0.33 14.02 24.25
N HIS A 314 -1.48 14.15 24.90
CA HIS A 314 -2.38 13.04 25.18
C HIS A 314 -3.55 13.07 24.19
N PHE A 315 -3.32 12.59 22.97
CA PHE A 315 -4.33 12.59 21.90
C PHE A 315 -4.99 11.22 21.72
N ASN A 316 -4.62 10.24 22.54
CA ASN A 316 -5.12 8.85 22.46
C ASN A 316 -6.56 8.68 23.01
N SER A 317 -7.19 9.75 23.52
CA SER A 317 -8.54 9.74 24.08
C SER A 317 -9.46 10.76 23.40
N SER A 318 -10.77 10.63 23.61
CA SER A 318 -11.78 11.58 23.10
C SER A 318 -11.51 13.03 23.52
N ASN A 319 -11.02 13.22 24.74
CA ASN A 319 -10.51 14.50 25.21
C ASN A 319 -9.00 14.58 24.95
N LYS A 320 -8.56 15.69 24.36
CA LYS A 320 -7.16 15.95 24.06
C LYS A 320 -6.55 16.80 25.16
N TYR A 321 -5.35 16.45 25.61
CA TYR A 321 -4.66 17.24 26.62
C TYR A 321 -3.22 17.56 26.24
N LEU A 322 -2.79 18.77 26.59
CA LEU A 322 -1.38 19.16 26.66
C LEU A 322 -0.93 19.07 28.12
N GLU A 323 0.01 18.18 28.43
CA GLU A 323 0.66 18.14 29.75
C GLU A 323 1.91 19.04 29.72
N LEU A 324 1.92 20.07 30.56
CA LEU A 324 2.99 21.06 30.67
C LEU A 324 3.84 20.83 31.93
N PHE A 325 5.15 21.07 31.85
CA PHE A 325 6.11 20.87 32.95
C PHE A 325 6.77 22.16 33.44
N ASN A 326 6.11 23.30 33.25
CA ASN A 326 6.59 24.63 33.68
C ASN A 326 6.70 24.78 35.22
N ASN A 327 6.18 23.84 36.00
CA ASN A 327 6.34 23.76 37.46
C ASN A 327 7.28 22.61 37.89
N GLY A 328 8.08 22.09 36.96
CA GLY A 328 9.00 20.97 37.17
C GLY A 328 8.42 19.63 36.72
N LYS A 329 9.33 18.68 36.42
CA LYS A 329 9.00 17.37 35.84
C LYS A 329 7.98 16.57 36.66
N ASP A 330 8.00 16.68 37.98
CA ASP A 330 7.13 15.89 38.87
C ASP A 330 5.75 16.55 39.08
N ASN A 331 5.55 17.77 38.54
CA ASN A 331 4.32 18.56 38.66
C ASN A 331 3.68 18.84 37.29
N GLY A 332 3.49 17.80 36.48
CA GLY A 332 2.83 17.92 35.17
C GLY A 332 1.38 18.40 35.29
N GLU A 333 1.02 19.47 34.58
CA GLU A 333 -0.36 19.99 34.55
C GLU A 333 -1.01 19.73 33.19
N LYS A 334 -2.17 19.05 33.18
CA LYS A 334 -2.93 18.76 31.96
C LYS A 334 -3.90 19.88 31.63
N LYS A 335 -3.77 20.44 30.44
CA LYS A 335 -4.68 21.44 29.87
C LYS A 335 -5.52 20.80 28.78
N LEU A 336 -6.85 20.92 28.89
CA LEU A 336 -7.77 20.42 27.88
C LEU A 336 -7.63 21.26 26.61
N LEU A 337 -7.50 20.60 25.45
CA LEU A 337 -7.47 21.22 24.14
C LEU A 337 -8.78 20.91 23.40
N HIS A 338 -9.35 21.92 22.75
CA HIS A 338 -10.47 21.76 21.82
C HIS A 338 -9.99 21.62 20.37
N SER A 339 -8.83 22.21 20.05
CA SER A 339 -8.12 22.09 18.77
C SER A 339 -6.60 21.99 18.99
N VAL A 340 -5.86 21.48 18.01
CA VAL A 340 -4.38 21.47 18.04
C VAL A 340 -3.82 22.90 18.04
N ASP A 341 -4.55 23.86 17.47
CA ASP A 341 -4.22 25.29 17.51
C ASP A 341 -4.20 25.87 18.92
N ASP A 342 -4.92 25.28 19.88
CA ASP A 342 -4.95 25.76 21.27
C ASP A 342 -3.58 25.67 21.93
N ILE A 343 -2.64 24.88 21.39
CA ILE A 343 -1.25 24.80 21.85
C ILE A 343 -0.58 26.20 21.83
N TYR A 344 -0.93 27.07 20.88
CA TYR A 344 -0.39 28.44 20.83
C TYR A 344 -0.71 29.26 22.08
N ASN A 345 -1.82 28.97 22.76
CA ASN A 345 -2.21 29.66 23.98
C ASN A 345 -1.28 29.35 25.17
N TYR A 346 -0.49 28.27 25.08
CA TYR A 346 0.44 27.82 26.13
C TYR A 346 1.91 28.09 25.79
N LYS A 347 2.15 29.01 24.85
CA LYS A 347 3.49 29.38 24.39
C LYS A 347 4.41 29.80 25.54
N THR A 348 3.91 30.61 26.47
CA THR A 348 4.72 31.13 27.59
C THR A 348 5.20 30.00 28.49
N GLU A 349 4.30 29.08 28.84
CA GLU A 349 4.57 27.93 29.69
C GLU A 349 5.54 26.94 29.05
N LEU A 350 5.42 26.70 27.74
CA LEU A 350 6.35 25.86 26.98
C LEU A 350 7.78 26.43 27.00
N LEU A 351 7.92 27.76 26.85
CA LEU A 351 9.22 28.44 26.90
C LEU A 351 9.77 28.52 28.32
N ASP A 352 8.93 28.76 29.33
CA ASP A 352 9.34 28.78 30.74
C ASP A 352 9.85 27.43 31.21
N THR A 353 9.31 26.33 30.67
CA THR A 353 9.81 24.98 30.94
C THR A 353 11.28 24.80 30.56
N LEU A 354 11.76 25.51 29.54
CA LEU A 354 13.17 25.44 29.11
C LEU A 354 14.11 26.01 30.16
N LYS A 355 13.71 27.10 30.83
CA LYS A 355 14.48 27.79 31.88
C LYS A 355 14.69 26.93 33.13
N ILE A 356 13.93 25.85 33.28
CA ILE A 356 14.06 24.90 34.39
C ILE A 356 15.18 23.89 34.12
N TYR A 357 15.51 23.64 32.86
CA TYR A 357 16.45 22.58 32.44
C TYR A 357 17.79 23.10 31.90
N GLU A 358 17.91 24.41 31.67
CA GLU A 358 19.17 25.15 31.59
C GLU A 358 19.71 25.41 32.99
#